data_AF-A0A0M2H8N7-F1
#
_entry.id   AF-A0A0M2H8N7-F1
#
_cell.length_a   1.000
_cell.length_b   1.000
_cell.length_c   1.000
_cell.angle_alpha   90.00
_cell.angle_beta   90.00
_cell.angle_gamma   90.00
#
_symmetry.space_group_name_H-M   'P 1'
#
loop_
_entity.id
_entity.type
_entity.pdbx_description
1 polymer ?
#
loop_
_entity_poly.entity_id
_entity_poly.type
_entity_poly.pdbx_seq_one_letter_code
_entity_poly.pdbx_strand_id
1 'polypeptide(L)'
;MARQNRPMIDRGTSTPGPWAAPGPWAALAVPQRARASAVLAVGLSLVLAGCAAGPLSSGDDRASAVAEEVAADVGAHSANAPEITLLEMVAWWVPEGTVYTGSGTALVEPLAWSGESAGSRATIDIRVAVEVDPSSSTQLFASGGGSATRCFRLEWEQYEQAQPSDIPCPDGPAPARPTPAPRPELTQADSDRIAAIVAGDGAAADVERALRDAFPQDFIRIETTAADGGVVAAVGIPAERECVLVFRDAAGAVTNPGFRQVSLEPGEIGCSTSLYTNPPF
;
A
#
# COMPACT_ATOMS: atom_id res chain seq x y z
N MET A 1 -1.43 -24.47 -58.64
CA MET A 1 -2.72 -23.94 -59.13
C MET A 1 -3.84 -24.79 -58.56
N ALA A 2 -4.59 -24.30 -57.57
CA ALA A 2 -5.99 -24.61 -57.25
C ALA A 2 -6.31 -23.98 -55.89
N ARG A 3 -7.14 -22.93 -55.91
CA ARG A 3 -7.82 -22.34 -54.74
C ARG A 3 -9.09 -23.15 -54.48
N GLN A 4 -9.46 -23.37 -53.22
CA GLN A 4 -10.85 -23.49 -52.74
C GLN A 4 -10.79 -23.60 -51.20
N ASN A 5 -11.16 -22.56 -50.47
CA ASN A 5 -12.51 -22.17 -50.02
C ASN A 5 -12.70 -22.54 -48.54
N ARG A 6 -12.52 -21.54 -47.67
CA ARG A 6 -12.86 -21.57 -46.24
C ARG A 6 -14.38 -21.43 -46.09
N PRO A 7 -15.04 -22.21 -45.21
CA PRO A 7 -16.36 -21.85 -44.74
C PRO A 7 -16.29 -20.76 -43.67
N MET A 8 -17.20 -19.81 -43.84
CA MET A 8 -17.51 -18.64 -43.05
C MET A 8 -18.21 -19.11 -41.76
N ILE A 9 -17.58 -18.91 -40.59
CA ILE A 9 -18.25 -19.10 -39.29
C ILE A 9 -18.93 -17.80 -38.91
N ASP A 10 -20.21 -17.96 -38.64
CA ASP A 10 -21.24 -17.00 -38.32
C ASP A 10 -20.88 -16.14 -37.10
N ARG A 11 -20.96 -14.81 -37.26
CA ARG A 11 -20.83 -13.86 -36.15
C ARG A 11 -22.19 -13.74 -35.47
N GLY A 12 -22.35 -14.42 -34.34
CA GLY A 12 -23.47 -14.19 -33.43
C GLY A 12 -23.51 -12.73 -33.00
N THR A 13 -24.55 -12.03 -33.44
CA THR A 13 -24.92 -10.68 -33.03
C THR A 13 -25.56 -10.73 -31.64
N SER A 14 -24.76 -10.56 -30.60
CA SER A 14 -25.27 -10.27 -29.26
C SER A 14 -25.86 -8.86 -29.25
N THR A 15 -27.18 -8.81 -29.11
CA THR A 15 -28.00 -7.60 -28.97
C THR A 15 -27.68 -6.93 -27.63
N PRO A 16 -27.27 -5.65 -27.58
CA PRO A 16 -27.20 -4.92 -26.32
C PRO A 16 -28.62 -4.55 -25.86
N GLY A 17 -28.98 -5.00 -24.66
CA GLY A 17 -30.21 -4.59 -23.98
C GLY A 17 -30.20 -3.09 -23.64
N PRO A 18 -31.36 -2.44 -23.55
CA PRO A 18 -31.46 -1.02 -23.22
C PRO A 18 -31.14 -0.82 -21.74
N TRP A 19 -29.96 -0.28 -21.45
CA TRP A 19 -29.65 0.30 -20.14
C TRP A 19 -30.45 1.59 -19.99
N ALA A 20 -31.26 1.61 -18.94
CA ALA A 20 -32.05 2.74 -18.53
C ALA A 20 -31.16 3.97 -18.27
N ALA A 21 -31.58 5.10 -18.84
CA ALA A 21 -30.96 6.40 -18.61
C ALA A 21 -31.00 6.79 -17.12
N PRO A 22 -29.93 7.34 -16.56
CA PRO A 22 -30.02 8.08 -15.30
C PRO A 22 -30.85 9.35 -15.53
N GLY A 23 -31.94 9.48 -14.79
CA GLY A 23 -32.81 10.64 -14.82
C GLY A 23 -32.08 11.93 -14.40
N PRO A 24 -32.47 13.10 -14.93
CA PRO A 24 -31.91 14.38 -14.52
C PRO A 24 -32.34 14.68 -13.09
N TRP A 25 -31.38 14.79 -12.19
CA TRP A 25 -31.66 15.29 -10.84
C TRP A 25 -31.91 16.79 -10.98
N ALA A 26 -33.14 17.16 -10.63
CA ALA A 26 -33.62 18.52 -10.64
C ALA A 26 -32.72 19.41 -9.78
N ALA A 27 -32.05 20.36 -10.44
CA ALA A 27 -31.47 21.52 -9.79
C ALA A 27 -32.60 22.31 -9.12
N LEU A 28 -32.74 22.18 -7.80
CA LEU A 28 -33.55 23.09 -7.01
C LEU A 28 -32.80 24.41 -6.88
N ALA A 29 -33.14 25.33 -7.78
CA ALA A 29 -32.85 26.74 -7.66
C ALA A 29 -33.52 27.28 -6.39
N VAL A 30 -32.72 27.62 -5.38
CA VAL A 30 -33.17 28.38 -4.22
C VAL A 30 -33.16 29.87 -4.59
N PRO A 31 -34.29 30.59 -4.46
CA PRO A 31 -34.39 31.99 -4.83
C PRO A 31 -33.61 32.90 -3.87
N GLN A 32 -32.83 33.79 -4.48
CA GLN A 32 -32.24 34.97 -3.84
C GLN A 32 -33.31 35.80 -3.14
N ARG A 33 -33.09 36.12 -1.86
CA ARG A 33 -33.70 37.29 -1.23
C ARG A 33 -32.61 38.26 -0.83
N ALA A 34 -32.44 39.26 -1.70
CA ALA A 34 -31.83 40.52 -1.35
C ALA A 34 -32.58 41.13 -0.16
N ARG A 35 -31.85 41.46 0.90
CA ARG A 35 -32.20 42.55 1.80
C ARG A 35 -30.98 43.44 1.95
N ALA A 36 -31.03 44.53 1.20
CA ALA A 36 -30.27 45.73 1.47
C ALA A 36 -30.57 46.21 2.89
N SER A 37 -29.54 46.49 3.66
CA SER A 37 -29.58 47.44 4.76
C SER A 37 -28.19 48.04 4.89
N ALA A 38 -28.04 49.20 4.25
CA ALA A 38 -26.94 50.11 4.47
C ALA A 38 -27.08 50.72 5.87
N VAL A 39 -26.03 50.62 6.68
CA VAL A 39 -25.77 51.59 7.76
C VAL A 39 -24.31 52.01 7.62
N LEU A 40 -24.15 53.27 7.19
CA LEU A 40 -22.93 54.04 7.33
C LEU A 40 -22.56 54.14 8.82
N ALA A 41 -21.39 53.65 9.18
CA ALA A 41 -20.67 54.09 10.36
C ALA A 41 -19.22 54.35 9.95
N VAL A 42 -18.97 55.58 9.50
CA VAL A 42 -17.63 56.16 9.38
C VAL A 42 -17.15 56.43 10.81
N GLY A 43 -16.53 55.41 11.40
CA GLY A 43 -15.89 55.48 12.70
C GLY A 43 -14.38 55.54 12.54
N LEU A 44 -13.86 56.77 12.50
CA LEU A 44 -12.45 57.13 12.59
C LEU A 44 -11.79 56.39 13.76
N SER A 45 -10.99 55.36 13.48
CA SER A 45 -10.18 54.66 14.49
C SER A 45 -8.73 54.67 14.02
N LEU A 46 -7.89 55.27 14.86
CA LEU A 46 -6.47 55.50 14.65
C LEU A 46 -5.75 54.24 14.14
N VAL A 47 -4.96 54.43 13.09
CA VAL A 47 -3.89 53.51 12.67
C VAL A 47 -2.81 53.54 13.75
N LEU A 48 -3.01 52.80 14.83
CA LEU A 48 -1.90 52.25 15.60
C LEU A 48 -1.30 51.16 14.71
N ALA A 49 -0.31 51.53 13.92
CA ALA A 49 0.71 50.61 13.43
C ALA A 49 1.50 50.10 14.64
N GLY A 50 0.82 49.35 15.52
CA GLY A 50 1.47 48.49 16.47
C GLY A 50 2.16 47.43 15.64
N CYS A 51 3.47 47.29 15.82
CA CYS A 51 4.17 46.08 15.45
C CYS A 51 3.41 44.92 16.13
N ALA A 52 2.48 44.31 15.41
CA ALA A 52 1.94 43.01 15.76
C ALA A 52 3.12 42.05 15.56
N ALA A 53 3.99 41.99 16.57
CA ALA A 53 4.74 40.79 16.82
C ALA A 53 3.67 39.70 16.94
N GLY A 54 3.44 38.97 15.85
CA GLY A 54 2.60 37.78 15.89
C GLY A 54 3.07 36.93 17.07
N PRO A 55 2.17 36.25 17.79
CA PRO A 55 2.57 35.40 18.90
C PRO A 55 3.67 34.48 18.40
N LEU A 56 4.88 34.65 18.95
CA LEU A 56 6.00 33.76 18.65
C LEU A 56 5.51 32.38 19.05
N SER A 57 5.33 31.47 18.08
CA SER A 57 4.89 30.11 18.38
C SER A 57 5.88 29.51 19.36
N SER A 58 5.38 29.01 20.48
CA SER A 58 6.24 28.41 21.49
C SER A 58 6.93 27.17 20.90
N GLY A 59 8.06 26.77 21.48
CA GLY A 59 8.71 25.51 21.09
C GLY A 59 7.75 24.32 21.23
N ASP A 60 6.84 24.37 22.19
CA ASP A 60 5.82 23.33 22.43
C ASP A 60 4.75 23.31 21.33
N ASP A 61 4.32 24.47 20.82
CA ASP A 61 3.43 24.53 19.65
C ASP A 61 4.09 23.92 18.42
N ARG A 62 5.39 24.16 18.24
CA ARG A 62 6.17 23.56 17.15
C ARG A 62 6.32 22.05 17.35
N ALA A 63 6.61 21.58 18.56
CA ALA A 63 6.69 20.16 18.86
C ALA A 63 5.34 19.46 18.63
N SER A 64 4.24 20.14 18.96
CA SER A 64 2.87 19.67 18.71
C SER A 64 2.57 19.54 17.21
N ALA A 65 2.96 20.53 16.39
CA ALA A 65 2.80 20.45 14.94
C ALA A 65 3.66 19.34 14.31
N VAL A 66 4.88 19.13 14.80
CA VAL A 66 5.74 18.02 14.38
C VAL A 66 5.13 16.67 14.77
N ALA A 67 4.46 16.58 15.92
CA ALA A 67 3.77 15.35 16.31
C ALA A 67 2.64 14.99 15.34
N GLU A 68 1.88 15.99 14.86
CA GLU A 68 0.85 15.82 13.82
C GLU A 68 1.46 15.39 12.48
N GLU A 69 2.56 16.01 12.05
CA GLU A 69 3.29 15.65 10.82
C GLU A 69 3.78 14.20 10.87
N VAL A 70 4.42 13.79 11.97
CA VAL A 70 4.87 12.40 12.17
C VAL A 70 3.69 11.42 12.16
N ALA A 71 2.57 11.77 12.80
CA ALA A 71 1.37 10.93 12.76
C ALA A 71 0.78 10.82 11.35
N ALA A 72 0.77 11.90 10.59
CA ALA A 72 0.34 11.91 9.19
C ALA A 72 1.26 11.06 8.31
N ASP A 73 2.58 11.11 8.52
CA ASP A 73 3.56 10.27 7.81
C ASP A 73 3.34 8.78 8.08
N VAL A 74 3.03 8.40 9.33
CA VAL A 74 2.63 7.02 9.65
C VAL A 74 1.33 6.66 8.91
N GLY A 75 0.35 7.56 8.90
CA GLY A 75 -0.94 7.36 8.22
C GLY A 75 -0.86 7.34 6.68
N ALA A 76 0.17 7.93 6.08
CA ALA A 76 0.33 8.05 4.63
C ALA A 76 0.64 6.73 3.92
N HIS A 77 0.92 5.66 4.65
CA HIS A 77 1.03 4.31 4.10
C HIS A 77 -0.31 3.87 3.50
N SER A 78 -0.35 3.72 2.18
CA SER A 78 -1.54 3.30 1.42
C SER A 78 -1.51 1.83 0.99
N ALA A 79 -0.47 1.09 1.41
CA ALA A 79 -0.32 -0.33 1.11
C ALA A 79 -1.17 -1.21 2.04
N ASN A 80 -2.41 -0.85 2.34
CA ASN A 80 -3.36 -1.74 3.01
C ASN A 80 -3.99 -2.70 1.99
N ALA A 81 -3.13 -3.42 1.30
CA ALA A 81 -3.54 -4.50 0.43
C ALA A 81 -4.03 -5.67 1.30
N PRO A 82 -4.95 -6.52 0.80
CA PRO A 82 -5.50 -7.64 1.55
C PRO A 82 -4.45 -8.59 2.16
N GLU A 83 -3.24 -8.58 1.63
CA GLU A 83 -2.12 -9.45 1.99
C GLU A 83 -1.31 -8.94 3.19
N ILE A 84 -1.41 -7.65 3.56
CA ILE A 84 -0.67 -7.08 4.70
C ILE A 84 -1.56 -7.15 5.92
N THR A 85 -1.20 -7.93 6.93
CA THR A 85 -1.95 -8.05 8.19
C THR A 85 -1.82 -6.81 9.07
N LEU A 86 -2.77 -6.61 9.99
CA LEU A 86 -2.70 -5.51 10.97
C LEU A 86 -1.42 -5.54 11.82
N LEU A 87 -0.94 -6.75 12.17
CA LEU A 87 0.31 -6.89 12.93
C LEU A 87 1.52 -6.42 12.12
N GLU A 88 1.53 -6.69 10.81
CA GLU A 88 2.56 -6.18 9.89
C GLU A 88 2.48 -4.67 9.73
N MET A 89 1.27 -4.11 9.61
CA MET A 89 1.08 -2.65 9.59
C MET A 89 1.71 -2.00 10.82
N VAL A 90 1.39 -2.51 12.02
CA VAL A 90 1.97 -1.98 13.27
C VAL A 90 3.49 -2.16 13.27
N ALA A 91 3.98 -3.35 12.91
CA ALA A 91 5.40 -3.66 12.97
C ALA A 91 6.24 -2.81 12.01
N TRP A 92 5.74 -2.54 10.81
CA TRP A 92 6.52 -1.91 9.74
C TRP A 92 6.22 -0.45 9.49
N TRP A 93 4.98 0.01 9.72
CA TRP A 93 4.60 1.39 9.41
C TRP A 93 4.80 2.33 10.59
N VAL A 94 4.68 1.83 11.82
CA VAL A 94 5.03 2.61 13.01
C VAL A 94 6.54 2.56 13.17
N PRO A 95 7.29 3.67 13.12
CA PRO A 95 8.75 3.63 13.23
C PRO A 95 9.23 3.00 14.54
N GLU A 96 10.34 2.27 14.48
CA GLU A 96 11.03 1.80 15.69
C GLU A 96 12.16 2.77 16.05
N GLY A 97 12.21 3.16 17.33
CA GLY A 97 13.21 4.08 17.85
C GLY A 97 12.95 5.55 17.48
N THR A 98 14.02 6.34 17.49
CA THR A 98 13.96 7.79 17.28
C THR A 98 13.89 8.14 15.80
N VAL A 99 12.86 8.89 15.42
CA VAL A 99 12.70 9.53 14.11
C VAL A 99 13.33 10.92 14.18
N TYR A 100 14.19 11.24 13.21
CA TYR A 100 14.77 12.58 13.07
C TYR A 100 13.88 13.40 12.16
N THR A 101 13.46 14.57 12.64
CA THR A 101 12.67 15.52 11.86
C THR A 101 13.55 16.71 11.49
N GLY A 102 13.13 17.54 10.53
CA GLY A 102 13.89 18.75 10.18
C GLY A 102 14.02 19.77 11.33
N SER A 103 13.31 19.55 12.44
CA SER A 103 13.17 20.47 13.57
C SER A 103 13.53 19.86 14.93
N GLY A 104 13.81 18.55 15.00
CA GLY A 104 14.08 17.86 16.26
C GLY A 104 14.03 16.35 16.13
N THR A 105 13.58 15.68 17.19
CA THR A 105 13.43 14.22 17.23
C THR A 105 12.04 13.83 17.72
N ALA A 106 11.56 12.68 17.25
CA ALA A 106 10.28 12.11 17.66
C ALA A 106 10.45 10.63 18.04
N LEU A 107 9.75 10.19 19.07
CA LEU A 107 9.57 8.79 19.43
C LEU A 107 8.11 8.41 19.18
N VAL A 108 7.89 7.31 18.45
CA VAL A 108 6.55 6.82 18.11
C VAL A 108 6.32 5.48 18.77
N GLU A 109 5.29 5.39 19.61
CA GLU A 109 4.90 4.16 20.31
C GLU A 109 3.50 3.69 19.88
N PRO A 110 3.32 2.44 19.43
CA PRO A 110 1.98 1.90 19.19
C PRO A 110 1.28 1.62 20.52
N LEU A 111 0.05 2.10 20.70
CA LEU A 111 -0.74 1.99 21.93
C LEU A 111 -1.79 0.89 21.87
N ALA A 112 -2.48 0.77 20.74
CA ALA A 112 -3.51 -0.23 20.51
C ALA A 112 -3.70 -0.43 19.00
N TRP A 113 -4.20 -1.60 18.60
CA TRP A 113 -4.57 -1.86 17.21
C TRP A 113 -5.75 -2.82 17.14
N SER A 114 -6.66 -2.61 16.18
CA SER A 114 -7.82 -3.48 15.96
C SER A 114 -8.32 -3.43 14.51
N GLY A 115 -9.18 -4.37 14.14
CA GLY A 115 -9.74 -4.50 12.78
C GLY A 115 -8.96 -5.46 11.88
N GLU A 116 -9.29 -5.44 10.59
CA GLU A 116 -8.64 -6.24 9.54
C GLU A 116 -8.22 -5.31 8.39
N SER A 117 -7.06 -5.57 7.80
CA SER A 117 -6.54 -4.81 6.66
C SER A 117 -7.34 -5.06 5.37
N ALA A 118 -7.91 -6.25 5.22
CA ALA A 118 -8.69 -6.68 4.06
C ALA A 118 -10.19 -6.59 4.35
N GLY A 119 -10.88 -5.56 3.83
CA GLY A 119 -12.34 -5.51 3.80
C GLY A 119 -13.03 -4.91 5.04
N SER A 120 -12.30 -4.52 6.07
CA SER A 120 -12.82 -3.74 7.20
C SER A 120 -11.93 -2.54 7.53
N ARG A 121 -12.34 -1.71 8.50
CA ARG A 121 -11.56 -0.57 8.98
C ARG A 121 -10.46 -1.08 9.91
N ALA A 122 -9.21 -0.80 9.57
CA ALA A 122 -8.07 -1.06 10.44
C ALA A 122 -7.75 0.19 11.26
N THR A 123 -7.44 0.01 12.54
CA THR A 123 -7.14 1.11 13.46
C THR A 123 -5.83 0.86 14.17
N ILE A 124 -4.95 1.87 14.21
CA ILE A 124 -3.74 1.89 15.05
C ILE A 124 -3.74 3.19 15.85
N ASP A 125 -3.75 3.06 17.17
CA ASP A 125 -3.56 4.19 18.08
C ASP A 125 -2.05 4.31 18.36
N ILE A 126 -1.49 5.51 18.23
CA ILE A 126 -0.07 5.80 18.45
C ILE A 126 0.12 6.95 19.45
N ARG A 127 1.25 6.95 20.16
CA ARG A 127 1.76 8.09 20.93
C ARG A 127 2.99 8.63 20.22
N VAL A 128 3.03 9.93 20.02
CA VAL A 128 4.16 10.65 19.42
C VAL A 128 4.70 11.63 20.46
N ALA A 129 5.90 11.37 20.95
CA ALA A 129 6.63 12.26 21.85
C ALA A 129 7.72 12.97 21.05
N VAL A 130 7.69 14.31 21.01
CA VAL A 130 8.58 15.14 20.21
C VAL A 130 9.41 16.04 21.10
N GLU A 131 10.70 16.13 20.80
CA GLU A 131 11.61 17.13 21.34
C GLU A 131 12.15 18.00 20.18
N VAL A 132 11.93 19.30 20.27
CA VAL A 132 12.41 20.30 19.31
C VAL A 132 13.60 21.02 19.90
N ASP A 133 14.72 21.01 19.17
CA ASP A 133 15.92 21.71 19.59
C ASP A 133 15.75 23.24 19.51
N PRO A 134 16.32 24.01 20.45
CA PRO A 134 16.36 25.46 20.32
C PRO A 134 17.18 25.84 19.08
N SER A 135 16.69 26.80 18.29
CA SER A 135 17.51 27.32 17.19
C SER A 135 18.66 28.18 17.74
N SER A 136 19.81 28.17 17.07
CA SER A 136 21.03 28.76 17.61
C SER A 136 20.86 30.24 17.97
N SER A 137 21.41 30.61 19.13
CA SER A 137 21.25 31.93 19.79
C SER A 137 21.86 33.11 19.01
N THR A 138 22.44 32.89 17.83
CA THR A 138 23.00 33.94 16.97
C THR A 138 21.98 34.54 16.00
N GLN A 139 20.78 33.95 15.89
CA GLN A 139 19.69 34.51 15.09
C GLN A 139 18.83 35.45 15.94
N LEU A 140 18.54 36.65 15.42
CA LEU A 140 17.70 37.68 16.06
C LEU A 140 16.26 37.23 16.35
N PHE A 141 15.88 36.03 15.90
CA PHE A 141 14.57 35.38 16.09
C PHE A 141 14.72 33.92 16.52
N ALA A 142 15.66 33.64 17.44
CA ALA A 142 15.84 32.30 17.98
C ALA A 142 14.51 31.77 18.54
N SER A 143 14.06 30.62 18.05
CA SER A 143 12.93 29.90 18.62
C SER A 143 13.45 29.09 19.80
N GLY A 144 12.75 29.18 20.94
CA GLY A 144 13.00 28.29 22.06
C GLY A 144 12.77 26.85 21.65
N GLY A 145 13.56 25.93 22.22
CA GLY A 145 13.25 24.50 22.15
C GLY A 145 11.94 24.22 22.88
N GLY A 146 11.37 23.05 22.65
CA GLY A 146 10.14 22.65 23.30
C GLY A 146 9.86 21.17 23.14
N SER A 147 8.80 20.72 23.81
CA SER A 147 8.43 19.31 23.80
C SER A 147 6.92 19.16 23.80
N ALA A 148 6.44 18.14 23.12
CA ALA A 148 5.02 17.77 23.14
C ALA A 148 4.88 16.26 23.13
N THR A 149 3.82 15.76 23.77
CA THR A 149 3.37 14.38 23.62
C THR A 149 1.91 14.39 23.22
N ARG A 150 1.61 13.77 22.08
CA ARG A 150 0.25 13.66 21.55
C ARG A 150 -0.05 12.23 21.17
N CYS A 151 -1.33 11.87 21.20
CA CYS A 151 -1.77 10.55 20.82
C CYS A 151 -2.80 10.66 19.72
N PHE A 152 -2.67 9.79 18.73
CA PHE A 152 -3.48 9.81 17.53
C PHE A 152 -4.07 8.44 17.27
N ARG A 153 -5.31 8.42 16.79
CA ARG A 153 -5.91 7.28 16.15
C ARG A 153 -5.77 7.42 14.64
N LEU A 154 -5.15 6.41 14.04
CA LEU A 154 -5.01 6.25 12.59
C LEU A 154 -6.05 5.23 12.13
N GLU A 155 -6.97 5.61 11.26
CA GLU A 155 -8.00 4.73 10.69
C GLU A 155 -7.77 4.55 9.19
N TRP A 156 -7.47 3.31 8.76
CA TRP A 156 -7.36 2.96 7.34
C TRP A 156 -8.67 2.38 6.83
N GLU A 157 -9.18 2.98 5.75
CA GLU A 157 -10.18 2.36 4.87
C GLU A 157 -9.46 1.71 3.69
N GLN A 158 -10.07 0.70 3.06
CA GLN A 158 -9.43 -0.10 2.01
C GLN A 158 -8.87 0.79 0.89
N TYR A 159 -7.57 0.67 0.60
CA TYR A 159 -6.81 1.45 -0.39
C TYR A 159 -6.66 2.95 -0.12
N GLU A 160 -7.03 3.44 1.07
CA GLU A 160 -6.93 4.84 1.46
C GLU A 160 -5.83 5.06 2.50
N GLN A 161 -5.31 6.29 2.54
CA GLN A 161 -4.42 6.73 3.62
C GLN A 161 -5.21 6.99 4.90
N ALA A 162 -4.61 6.71 6.05
CA ALA A 162 -5.22 7.08 7.32
C ALA A 162 -5.06 8.56 7.61
N GLN A 163 -6.16 9.19 8.04
CA GLN A 163 -6.10 10.53 8.62
C GLN A 163 -5.92 10.42 10.14
N PRO A 164 -4.91 11.09 10.72
CA PRO A 164 -4.74 11.11 12.17
C PRO A 164 -5.87 11.90 12.83
N SER A 165 -6.41 11.34 13.91
CA SER A 165 -7.37 12.01 14.78
C SER A 165 -6.87 12.00 16.22
N ASP A 166 -6.96 13.14 16.92
CA ASP A 166 -6.50 13.21 18.30
C ASP A 166 -7.31 12.30 19.23
N ILE A 167 -6.59 11.62 20.12
CA ILE A 167 -7.17 10.85 21.22
C ILE A 167 -6.47 11.21 22.54
N PRO A 168 -7.13 11.04 23.69
CA PRO A 168 -6.46 11.14 24.98
C PRO A 168 -5.31 10.15 25.06
N CYS A 169 -4.14 10.59 25.53
CA CYS A 169 -3.03 9.69 25.78
C CYS A 169 -3.36 8.78 26.97
N PRO A 170 -3.43 7.46 26.79
CA PRO A 170 -3.65 6.55 27.91
C PRO A 170 -2.46 6.63 28.86
N ASP A 171 -2.71 6.46 30.15
CA ASP A 171 -1.65 6.32 31.13
C ASP A 171 -0.99 4.94 31.02
N GLY A 172 0.33 4.88 31.19
CA GLY A 172 1.09 3.63 31.22
C GLY A 172 1.97 3.37 30.00
N PRO A 173 2.75 2.28 30.05
CA PRO A 173 3.66 1.90 28.98
C PRO A 173 2.87 1.42 27.76
N ALA A 174 3.42 1.68 26.58
CA ALA A 174 2.93 1.08 25.35
C ALA A 174 3.04 -0.46 25.42
N PRO A 175 2.10 -1.20 24.83
CA PRO A 175 2.23 -2.65 24.69
C PRO A 175 3.47 -3.00 23.86
N ALA A 176 3.97 -4.23 24.03
CA ALA A 176 5.04 -4.74 23.19
C ALA A 176 4.59 -4.75 21.72
N ARG A 177 5.45 -4.23 20.84
CA ARG A 177 5.24 -4.26 19.40
C ARG A 177 5.11 -5.71 18.92
N PRO A 178 4.14 -6.02 18.05
CA PRO A 178 4.03 -7.36 17.51
C PRO A 178 5.23 -7.67 16.61
N THR A 179 5.66 -8.93 16.61
CA THR A 179 6.59 -9.46 15.63
C THR A 179 5.77 -10.24 14.61
N PRO A 180 5.66 -9.77 13.35
CA PRO A 180 4.97 -10.51 12.31
C PRO A 180 5.55 -11.91 12.15
N ALA A 181 4.71 -12.87 11.78
CA ALA A 181 5.22 -14.17 11.36
C ALA A 181 6.18 -13.96 10.17
N PRO A 182 7.28 -14.72 10.09
CA PRO A 182 8.12 -14.71 8.90
C PRO A 182 7.27 -15.03 7.68
N ARG A 183 7.42 -14.23 6.63
CA ARG A 183 6.78 -14.51 5.34
C ARG A 183 7.46 -15.73 4.71
N PRO A 184 6.69 -16.67 4.15
CA PRO A 184 7.28 -17.77 3.42
C PRO A 184 7.99 -17.21 2.18
N GLU A 185 9.18 -17.71 1.90
CA GLU A 185 9.99 -17.31 0.74
C GLU A 185 10.47 -18.55 -0.01
N LEU A 186 10.59 -18.44 -1.33
CA LEU A 186 11.26 -19.41 -2.18
C LEU A 186 12.76 -19.09 -2.20
N THR A 187 13.52 -19.93 -1.52
CA THR A 187 14.97 -19.76 -1.41
C THR A 187 15.68 -20.09 -2.74
N GLN A 188 16.97 -19.78 -2.83
CA GLN A 188 17.79 -20.23 -3.96
C GLN A 188 17.82 -21.76 -4.08
N ALA A 189 17.83 -22.48 -2.95
CA ALA A 189 17.80 -23.94 -2.96
C ALA A 189 16.48 -24.49 -3.51
N ASP A 190 15.37 -23.80 -3.26
CA ASP A 190 14.07 -24.13 -3.85
C ASP A 190 14.07 -23.89 -5.36
N SER A 191 14.64 -22.76 -5.81
CA SER A 191 14.82 -22.46 -7.23
C SER A 191 15.65 -23.53 -7.95
N ASP A 192 16.76 -23.96 -7.35
CA ASP A 192 17.63 -25.02 -7.88
C ASP A 192 16.89 -26.38 -7.92
N ARG A 193 16.08 -26.66 -6.89
CA ARG A 193 15.26 -27.88 -6.83
C ARG A 193 14.16 -27.88 -7.89
N ILE A 194 13.49 -26.75 -8.12
CA ILE A 194 12.49 -26.58 -9.19
C ILE A 194 13.16 -26.82 -10.54
N ALA A 195 14.31 -26.18 -10.80
CA ALA A 195 15.06 -26.37 -12.03
C ALA A 195 15.46 -27.83 -12.25
N ALA A 196 15.92 -28.53 -11.21
CA ALA A 196 16.27 -29.95 -11.28
C ALA A 196 15.06 -30.85 -11.59
N ILE A 197 13.89 -30.58 -11.00
CA ILE A 197 12.65 -31.32 -11.28
C ILE A 197 12.22 -31.09 -12.74
N VAL A 198 12.26 -29.84 -13.20
CA VAL A 198 11.89 -29.47 -14.58
C VAL A 198 12.88 -30.03 -15.60
N ALA A 199 14.17 -30.19 -15.24
CA ALA A 199 15.18 -30.82 -16.09
C ALA A 199 14.92 -32.30 -16.39
N GLY A 200 14.17 -33.03 -15.56
CA GLY A 200 13.94 -34.46 -15.72
C GLY A 200 13.04 -34.81 -16.91
N ASP A 201 13.31 -35.91 -17.60
CA ASP A 201 12.51 -36.34 -18.75
C ASP A 201 11.06 -36.69 -18.34
N GLY A 202 10.10 -35.91 -18.84
CA GLY A 202 8.69 -36.08 -18.50
C GLY A 202 7.78 -35.07 -19.19
N ALA A 203 6.50 -35.41 -19.35
CA ALA A 203 5.50 -34.45 -19.84
C ALA A 203 5.17 -33.41 -18.75
N ALA A 204 4.54 -32.30 -19.13
CA ALA A 204 4.17 -31.23 -18.20
C ALA A 204 3.41 -31.76 -16.96
N ALA A 205 2.43 -32.66 -17.16
CA ALA A 205 1.66 -33.24 -16.06
C ALA A 205 2.51 -34.09 -15.07
N ASP A 206 3.59 -34.72 -15.53
CA ASP A 206 4.49 -35.48 -14.67
C ASP A 206 5.40 -34.55 -13.87
N VAL A 207 5.89 -33.48 -14.52
CA VAL A 207 6.64 -32.40 -13.86
C VAL A 207 5.78 -31.74 -12.79
N GLU A 208 4.52 -31.43 -13.09
CA GLU A 208 3.59 -30.83 -12.13
C GLU A 208 3.37 -31.68 -10.89
N ARG A 209 3.24 -33.01 -11.07
CA ARG A 209 3.10 -33.96 -9.97
C ARG A 209 4.35 -33.96 -9.10
N ALA A 210 5.53 -34.05 -9.72
CA ALA A 210 6.80 -34.03 -8.99
C ALA A 210 7.03 -32.70 -8.23
N LEU A 211 6.60 -31.57 -8.81
CA LEU A 211 6.63 -30.27 -8.14
C LEU A 211 5.68 -30.23 -6.93
N ARG A 212 4.44 -30.74 -7.06
CA ARG A 212 3.50 -30.82 -5.92
C ARG A 212 3.99 -31.73 -4.81
N ASP A 213 4.66 -32.83 -5.16
CA ASP A 213 5.27 -33.73 -4.17
C ASP A 213 6.45 -33.05 -3.44
N ALA A 214 7.21 -32.20 -4.14
CA ALA A 214 8.35 -31.47 -3.58
C ALA A 214 7.93 -30.25 -2.74
N PHE A 215 6.82 -29.61 -3.11
CA PHE A 215 6.27 -28.38 -2.53
C PHE A 215 4.80 -28.60 -2.15
N PRO A 216 4.52 -29.36 -1.08
CA PRO A 216 3.15 -29.76 -0.71
C PRO A 216 2.36 -28.65 0.00
N GLN A 217 2.93 -27.45 0.16
CA GLN A 217 2.29 -26.36 0.88
C GLN A 217 1.15 -25.74 0.06
N ASP A 218 -0.03 -25.62 0.66
CA ASP A 218 -1.23 -25.11 -0.03
C ASP A 218 -1.10 -23.65 -0.51
N PHE A 219 -0.19 -22.87 0.08
CA PHE A 219 0.08 -21.49 -0.32
C PHE A 219 1.00 -21.38 -1.55
N ILE A 220 1.62 -22.48 -1.98
CA ILE A 220 2.46 -22.51 -3.20
C ILE A 220 1.56 -22.84 -4.39
N ARG A 221 1.50 -21.93 -5.35
CA ARG A 221 0.86 -22.16 -6.65
C ARG A 221 1.84 -22.83 -7.59
N ILE A 222 1.38 -23.88 -8.25
CA ILE A 222 2.15 -24.64 -9.23
C ILE A 222 1.32 -24.77 -10.51
N GLU A 223 1.90 -24.35 -11.62
CA GLU A 223 1.36 -24.54 -12.96
C GLU A 223 2.44 -25.05 -13.90
N THR A 224 2.07 -26.00 -14.75
CA THR A 224 2.93 -26.43 -15.85
C THR A 224 2.17 -26.42 -17.16
N THR A 225 2.89 -26.21 -18.27
CA THR A 225 2.32 -26.33 -19.60
C THR A 225 3.38 -26.76 -20.61
N ALA A 226 2.94 -27.39 -21.69
CA ALA A 226 3.81 -27.66 -22.84
C ALA A 226 3.84 -26.42 -23.74
N ALA A 227 5.05 -25.93 -24.06
CA ALA A 227 5.24 -24.77 -24.93
C ALA A 227 6.53 -24.95 -25.75
N ASP A 228 6.52 -24.54 -27.02
CA ASP A 228 7.69 -24.57 -27.91
C ASP A 228 8.40 -25.94 -28.00
N GLY A 229 7.64 -27.04 -27.87
CA GLY A 229 8.17 -28.41 -27.84
C GLY A 229 8.87 -28.80 -26.53
N GLY A 230 8.87 -27.92 -25.53
CA GLY A 230 9.39 -28.13 -24.18
C GLY A 230 8.30 -28.09 -23.10
N VAL A 231 8.74 -27.85 -21.85
CA VAL A 231 7.88 -27.72 -20.66
C VAL A 231 8.23 -26.43 -19.92
N VAL A 232 7.21 -25.64 -19.63
CA VAL A 232 7.30 -24.46 -18.76
C VAL A 232 6.66 -24.80 -17.42
N ALA A 233 7.31 -24.42 -16.33
CA ALA A 233 6.78 -24.49 -14.98
C ALA A 233 6.82 -23.11 -14.33
N ALA A 234 5.73 -22.73 -13.68
CA ALA A 234 5.64 -21.57 -12.80
C ALA A 234 5.34 -22.07 -11.39
N VAL A 235 6.22 -21.74 -10.44
CA VAL A 235 6.08 -22.10 -9.03
C VAL A 235 6.26 -20.85 -8.19
N GLY A 236 5.30 -20.50 -7.36
CA GLY A 236 5.32 -19.22 -6.66
C GLY A 236 4.43 -19.18 -5.44
N ILE A 237 4.61 -18.14 -4.64
CA ILE A 237 3.77 -17.83 -3.48
C ILE A 237 2.98 -16.57 -3.85
N PRO A 238 1.70 -16.70 -4.27
CA PRO A 238 0.94 -15.56 -4.79
C PRO A 238 0.83 -14.39 -3.81
N ALA A 239 0.63 -14.69 -2.52
CA ALA A 239 0.51 -13.67 -1.47
C ALA A 239 1.81 -12.85 -1.29
N GLU A 240 2.96 -13.42 -1.61
CA GLU A 240 4.28 -12.78 -1.43
C GLU A 240 4.85 -12.23 -2.74
N ARG A 241 4.07 -12.31 -3.84
CA ARG A 241 4.51 -11.89 -5.18
C ARG A 241 5.83 -12.53 -5.59
N GLU A 242 6.03 -13.79 -5.20
CA GLU A 242 7.18 -14.58 -5.59
C GLU A 242 6.82 -15.55 -6.71
N CYS A 243 7.72 -15.68 -7.68
CA CYS A 243 7.54 -16.63 -8.77
C CYS A 243 8.89 -17.07 -9.34
N VAL A 244 9.05 -18.38 -9.46
CA VAL A 244 10.14 -19.04 -10.17
C VAL A 244 9.55 -19.59 -11.47
N LEU A 245 10.06 -19.09 -12.59
CA LEU A 245 9.65 -19.50 -13.93
C LEU A 245 10.81 -20.25 -14.57
N VAL A 246 10.57 -21.50 -14.93
CA VAL A 246 11.58 -22.39 -15.53
C VAL A 246 11.05 -22.98 -16.81
N PHE A 247 11.87 -22.96 -17.86
CA PHE A 247 11.58 -23.60 -19.14
C PHE A 247 12.65 -24.63 -19.46
N ARG A 248 12.22 -25.86 -19.74
CA ARG A 248 13.05 -26.89 -20.36
C ARG A 248 12.66 -27.03 -21.84
N ASP A 249 13.62 -26.87 -22.73
CA ASP A 249 13.39 -27.06 -24.17
C ASP A 249 13.33 -28.55 -24.58
N ALA A 250 13.11 -28.80 -25.87
CA ALA A 250 13.06 -30.17 -26.43
C ALA A 250 14.41 -30.90 -26.40
N ALA A 251 15.53 -30.18 -26.27
CA ALA A 251 16.87 -30.75 -26.14
C ALA A 251 17.24 -31.02 -24.67
N GLY A 252 16.35 -30.68 -23.73
CA GLY A 252 16.57 -30.84 -22.30
C GLY A 252 17.32 -29.68 -21.65
N ALA A 253 17.62 -28.61 -22.39
CA ALA A 253 18.27 -27.43 -21.80
C ALA A 253 17.28 -26.65 -20.94
N VAL A 254 17.71 -26.29 -19.73
CA VAL A 254 16.90 -25.54 -18.76
C VAL A 254 17.31 -24.08 -18.75
N THR A 255 16.32 -23.19 -18.77
CA THR A 255 16.48 -21.74 -18.67
C THR A 255 15.47 -21.16 -17.70
N ASN A 256 15.77 -19.96 -17.18
CA ASN A 256 14.87 -19.20 -16.32
C ASN A 256 14.42 -17.94 -17.09
N PRO A 257 13.28 -17.99 -17.81
CA PRO A 257 12.78 -16.83 -18.51
C PRO A 257 12.50 -15.69 -17.52
N GLY A 258 12.98 -14.49 -17.82
CA GLY A 258 12.65 -13.31 -17.04
C GLY A 258 11.21 -12.86 -17.27
N PHE A 259 10.63 -12.19 -16.28
CA PHE A 259 9.33 -11.53 -16.37
C PHE A 259 9.37 -10.21 -15.57
N ARG A 260 8.36 -9.35 -15.77
CA ARG A 260 8.25 -8.11 -14.99
C ARG A 260 7.58 -8.36 -13.65
N GLN A 261 8.13 -7.81 -12.57
CA GLN A 261 7.59 -7.97 -11.22
C GLN A 261 6.19 -7.35 -11.05
N VAL A 262 5.82 -6.37 -11.89
CA VAL A 262 4.46 -5.80 -11.93
C VAL A 262 3.43 -6.86 -12.29
N SER A 263 3.78 -7.87 -13.09
CA SER A 263 2.85 -8.94 -13.49
C SER A 263 2.45 -9.85 -12.33
N LEU A 264 3.14 -9.75 -11.19
CA LEU A 264 2.81 -10.47 -9.95
C LEU A 264 1.93 -9.65 -9.00
N GLU A 265 1.54 -8.42 -9.36
CA GLU A 265 0.68 -7.58 -8.52
C GLU A 265 -0.75 -8.12 -8.41
N PRO A 266 -1.45 -7.85 -7.29
CA PRO A 266 -2.86 -8.18 -7.17
C PRO A 266 -3.69 -7.60 -8.33
N GLY A 267 -4.49 -8.45 -8.98
CA GLY A 267 -5.28 -8.08 -10.16
C GLY A 267 -4.58 -8.31 -11.50
N GLU A 268 -3.28 -8.58 -11.51
CA GLU A 268 -2.51 -8.98 -12.69
C GLU A 268 -2.51 -10.52 -12.85
N ILE A 269 -1.70 -11.02 -13.78
CA ILE A 269 -1.59 -12.46 -14.12
C ILE A 269 -1.17 -13.32 -12.92
N GLY A 270 -0.32 -12.80 -12.03
CA GLY A 270 0.28 -13.54 -10.92
C GLY A 270 1.33 -14.55 -11.39
N CYS A 271 1.75 -15.45 -10.50
CA CYS A 271 2.66 -16.53 -10.87
C CYS A 271 1.93 -17.59 -11.71
N SER A 272 2.15 -17.56 -13.02
CA SER A 272 1.51 -18.43 -14.00
C SER A 272 2.44 -18.70 -15.19
N THR A 273 2.26 -19.85 -15.84
CA THR A 273 2.97 -20.17 -17.09
C THR A 273 2.66 -19.20 -18.24
N SER A 274 1.56 -18.44 -18.16
CA SER A 274 1.26 -17.39 -19.14
C SER A 274 2.27 -16.24 -19.14
N LEU A 275 3.04 -16.06 -18.06
CA LEU A 275 4.19 -15.14 -18.03
C LEU A 275 5.22 -15.48 -19.13
N TYR A 276 5.30 -16.75 -19.55
CA TYR A 276 6.12 -17.20 -20.67
C TYR A 276 5.33 -17.26 -21.98
N THR A 277 4.17 -17.92 -21.99
CA THR A 277 3.46 -18.23 -23.25
C THR A 277 2.70 -17.04 -23.83
N ASN A 278 2.39 -16.03 -23.02
CA ASN A 278 1.72 -14.80 -23.41
C ASN A 278 2.24 -13.63 -22.54
N PRO A 279 3.52 -13.26 -22.70
CA PRO A 279 4.18 -12.35 -21.79
C PRO A 279 3.51 -10.96 -21.84
N PRO A 280 3.09 -10.40 -20.69
CA PRO A 280 2.56 -9.05 -20.63
C PRO A 280 3.71 -8.05 -20.82
N PHE A 281 3.85 -7.55 -22.06
CA PHE A 281 4.73 -6.47 -22.53
C PHE A 281 6.26 -6.62 -22.35
#